data_AF-A0A069QE01-F1
#
_entry.id   AF-A0A069QE01-F1
#
_cell.length_a   1.000
_cell.length_b   1.000
_cell.length_c   1.000
_cell.angle_alpha   90.00
_cell.angle_beta   90.00
_cell.angle_gamma   90.00
#
_symmetry.space_group_name_H-M   'P 1'
#
loop_
_entity.id
_entity.type
_entity.pdbx_description
1 polymer ?
#
loop_
_entity_poly.entity_id
_entity_poly.type
_entity_poly.pdbx_seq_one_letter_code
_entity_poly.pdbx_strand_id
1 'polypeptide(L)'
;MPQQKLDVLPQKDSMASDCLLDSAYYCKTLYSTKQYTLSIYKSGSKYQSKKGDEMFAPVDYLVLVTRNAKQRIIDYLVCYYYVYRLYESAERYFYIDNNKNITLVNFYTDELETTFQGRCTYHIGEQGRFIIIS
;
A
#
# COMPACT_ATOMS: atom_id res chain seq x y z
N MET A 1 3.40 23.15 -2.75
CA MET A 1 2.49 22.88 -1.60
C MET A 1 3.20 21.96 -0.63
N PRO A 2 3.10 22.15 0.70
CA PRO A 2 3.66 21.19 1.65
C PRO A 2 3.01 19.82 1.43
N GLN A 3 3.82 18.76 1.31
CA GLN A 3 3.31 17.41 1.09
C GLN A 3 2.57 16.95 2.35
N GLN A 4 1.28 16.64 2.20
CA GLN A 4 0.46 16.14 3.30
C GLN A 4 0.87 14.70 3.63
N LYS A 5 1.51 14.52 4.78
CA LYS A 5 1.93 13.24 5.30
C LYS A 5 0.74 12.50 5.93
N LEU A 6 0.71 11.17 5.80
CA LEU A 6 -0.21 10.31 6.51
C LEU A 6 0.32 10.08 7.93
N ASP A 7 -0.51 10.36 8.93
CA ASP A 7 -0.15 10.22 10.35
C ASP A 7 -0.10 8.76 10.82
N VAL A 8 -0.69 7.85 10.04
CA VAL A 8 -0.70 6.40 10.30
C VAL A 8 0.14 5.72 9.23
N LEU A 9 1.20 5.02 9.65
CA LEU A 9 1.95 4.15 8.77
C LEU A 9 1.19 2.84 8.56
N PRO A 10 1.30 2.19 7.39
CA PRO A 10 0.91 0.80 7.26
C PRO A 10 1.49 -0.01 8.42
N GLN A 11 0.64 -0.70 9.18
CA GLN A 11 1.11 -1.46 10.34
C GLN A 11 2.19 -2.46 9.90
N LYS A 12 3.31 -2.45 10.63
CA LYS A 12 4.47 -3.32 10.45
C LYS A 12 4.13 -4.80 10.68
N ASP A 13 2.95 -5.11 11.21
CA ASP A 13 2.56 -6.42 11.72
C ASP A 13 2.55 -7.55 10.67
N SER A 14 2.67 -7.25 9.36
CA SER A 14 2.85 -8.28 8.31
C SER A 14 4.24 -8.30 7.66
N MET A 15 5.13 -7.40 8.07
CA MET A 15 6.45 -7.23 7.45
C MET A 15 7.52 -7.61 8.46
N ALA A 16 8.52 -8.36 8.01
CA ALA A 16 9.64 -8.79 8.85
C ALA A 16 10.33 -7.59 9.56
N SER A 17 10.96 -7.87 10.69
CA SER A 17 11.49 -6.84 11.61
C SER A 17 12.52 -5.89 10.97
N ASP A 18 13.17 -6.33 9.90
CA ASP A 18 14.17 -5.64 9.08
C ASP A 18 13.60 -4.67 8.03
N CYS A 19 12.28 -4.63 7.85
CA CYS A 19 11.65 -3.75 6.88
C CYS A 19 11.74 -2.27 7.30
N LEU A 20 12.22 -1.42 6.37
CA LEU A 20 12.33 0.03 6.55
C LEU A 20 11.21 0.75 5.79
N LEU A 21 10.23 1.26 6.53
CA LEU A 21 9.09 1.99 6.02
C LEU A 21 9.29 3.50 6.23
N ASP A 22 9.32 4.26 5.13
CA ASP A 22 9.19 5.71 5.20
C ASP A 22 7.71 6.10 5.41
N SER A 23 7.47 7.40 5.61
CA SER A 23 6.16 8.02 5.67
C SER A 23 5.41 7.89 4.33
N ALA A 24 4.08 7.85 4.39
CA ALA A 24 3.24 7.92 3.20
C ALA A 24 2.90 9.40 2.91
N TYR A 25 3.16 9.83 1.68
CA TYR A 25 2.93 11.20 1.21
C TYR A 25 1.77 11.23 0.23
N TYR A 26 0.88 12.21 0.39
CA TYR A 26 -0.28 12.38 -0.48
C TYR A 26 0.16 12.54 -1.94
N CYS A 27 -0.49 11.78 -2.83
CA CYS A 27 -0.29 11.92 -4.27
C CYS A 27 -1.50 12.58 -4.92
N LYS A 28 -2.68 11.95 -4.81
CA LYS A 28 -3.87 12.39 -5.53
C LYS A 28 -5.16 11.84 -4.92
N THR A 29 -6.24 12.61 -4.98
CA THR A 29 -7.60 12.12 -4.80
C THR A 29 -8.08 11.42 -6.06
N LEU A 30 -8.47 10.15 -5.93
CA LEU A 30 -8.99 9.36 -7.04
C LEU A 30 -10.44 9.72 -7.33
N TYR A 31 -11.28 9.80 -6.28
CA TYR A 31 -12.66 10.28 -6.38
C TYR A 31 -13.22 10.64 -5.00
N SER A 32 -14.38 11.31 -5.00
CA SER A 32 -15.15 11.61 -3.80
C SER A 32 -16.61 11.17 -3.95
N THR A 33 -17.22 10.78 -2.84
CA THR A 33 -18.65 10.51 -2.68
C THR A 33 -19.22 11.48 -1.65
N LYS A 34 -20.52 11.37 -1.33
CA LYS A 34 -21.11 12.14 -0.23
C LYS A 34 -20.57 11.71 1.13
N GLN A 35 -20.13 10.47 1.26
CA GLN A 35 -19.73 9.83 2.51
C GLN A 35 -18.21 9.91 2.73
N TYR A 36 -17.42 9.73 1.67
CA TYR A 36 -15.97 9.66 1.78
C TYR A 36 -15.24 10.17 0.54
N THR A 37 -13.98 10.54 0.73
CA THR A 37 -13.01 10.81 -0.33
C THR A 37 -11.98 9.68 -0.35
N LEU A 38 -11.70 9.12 -1.53
CA LEU A 38 -10.63 8.15 -1.74
C LEU A 38 -9.37 8.85 -2.28
N SER A 39 -8.26 8.72 -1.58
CA SER A 39 -6.97 9.26 -1.98
C SER A 39 -5.90 8.19 -2.01
N ILE A 40 -4.91 8.35 -2.88
CA ILE A 40 -3.71 7.51 -2.93
C ILE A 40 -2.50 8.26 -2.37
N TYR A 41 -1.72 7.53 -1.57
CA TYR A 41 -0.47 7.96 -0.95
C TYR A 41 0.66 7.04 -1.40
N LYS A 42 1.89 7.56 -1.46
CA LYS A 42 3.10 6.80 -1.81
C LYS A 42 4.14 6.92 -0.71
N SER A 43 4.93 5.87 -0.51
CA SER A 43 6.15 5.92 0.29
C SER A 43 7.08 7.07 -0.14
N GLY A 44 7.71 7.71 0.82
CA GLY A 44 8.80 8.65 0.55
C GLY A 44 10.09 7.94 0.12
N SER A 45 11.18 8.70 0.11
CA SER A 45 12.49 8.25 -0.38
C SER A 45 13.56 8.15 0.71
N LYS A 46 13.20 8.25 2.00
CA LYS A 46 14.17 8.29 3.12
C LYS A 46 15.17 7.14 3.12
N TYR A 47 14.75 5.95 2.69
CA TYR A 47 15.55 4.72 2.71
C TYR A 47 16.00 4.25 1.32
N GLN A 48 15.93 5.09 0.28
CA GLN A 48 16.34 4.66 -1.07
C GLN A 48 17.81 4.25 -1.16
N SER A 49 18.69 4.88 -0.37
CA SER A 49 20.12 4.51 -0.29
C SER A 49 20.38 3.16 0.37
N LYS A 50 19.36 2.51 0.93
CA LYS A 50 19.44 1.21 1.60
C LYS A 50 18.94 0.05 0.73
N LYS A 51 18.57 0.31 -0.54
CA LYS A 51 18.15 -0.75 -1.46
C LYS A 51 19.34 -1.67 -1.75
N GLY A 52 19.16 -2.98 -1.55
CA GLY A 52 20.23 -3.97 -1.69
C GLY A 52 21.17 -4.07 -0.48
N ASP A 53 20.80 -3.50 0.67
CA ASP A 53 21.48 -3.73 1.94
C ASP A 53 21.09 -5.12 2.49
N GLU A 54 22.06 -5.91 2.95
CA GLU A 54 21.81 -7.26 3.48
C GLU A 54 21.02 -7.24 4.79
N MET A 55 21.14 -6.17 5.59
CA MET A 55 20.54 -6.10 6.92
C MET A 55 19.19 -5.40 6.93
N PHE A 56 18.87 -4.65 5.89
CA PHE A 56 17.69 -3.81 5.86
C PHE A 56 16.92 -3.98 4.56
N ALA A 57 15.61 -4.03 4.67
CA ALA A 57 14.73 -4.16 3.52
C ALA A 57 13.87 -2.90 3.35
N PRO A 58 14.32 -1.88 2.59
CA PRO A 58 13.46 -0.75 2.25
C PRO A 58 12.22 -1.21 1.51
N VAL A 59 11.10 -0.53 1.74
CA VAL A 59 9.84 -0.87 1.10
C VAL A 59 9.31 0.34 0.34
N ASP A 60 9.13 0.18 -0.97
CA ASP A 60 8.30 1.09 -1.74
C ASP A 60 6.85 0.63 -1.66
N TYR A 61 5.90 1.51 -1.36
CA TYR A 61 4.50 1.11 -1.21
C TYR A 61 3.52 2.21 -1.66
N LEU A 62 2.30 1.79 -2.00
CA LEU A 62 1.15 2.66 -2.23
C LEU A 62 0.01 2.29 -1.28
N VAL A 63 -0.67 3.33 -0.76
CA VAL A 63 -1.80 3.18 0.15
C VAL A 63 -3.00 3.92 -0.38
N LEU A 64 -4.13 3.23 -0.46
CA LEU A 64 -5.44 3.83 -0.63
C LEU A 64 -5.99 4.21 0.74
N VAL A 65 -6.49 5.42 0.88
CA VAL A 65 -7.04 5.92 2.15
C VAL A 65 -8.39 6.54 1.88
N THR A 66 -9.40 6.12 2.64
CA THR A 66 -10.70 6.78 2.65
C THR A 66 -10.80 7.74 3.83
N ARG A 67 -11.31 8.94 3.58
CA ARG A 67 -11.51 9.98 4.60
C ARG A 67 -12.93 10.48 4.58
N ASN A 68 -13.49 10.78 5.74
CA ASN A 68 -14.81 11.41 5.83
C ASN A 68 -14.74 12.91 5.54
N ALA A 69 -15.90 13.59 5.55
CA ALA A 69 -16.00 15.04 5.32
C ALA A 69 -15.16 15.90 6.30
N LYS A 70 -14.84 15.38 7.49
CA LYS A 70 -13.97 16.02 8.49
C LYS A 70 -12.49 15.66 8.31
N GLN A 71 -12.12 15.09 7.16
CA GLN A 71 -10.77 14.62 6.82
C GLN A 71 -10.21 13.53 7.74
N ARG A 72 -11.04 12.92 8.59
CA ARG A 72 -10.62 11.80 9.44
C ARG A 72 -10.54 10.53 8.61
N ILE A 73 -9.48 9.75 8.79
CA ILE A 73 -9.31 8.44 8.15
C ILE A 73 -10.48 7.55 8.60
N ILE A 74 -11.16 6.95 7.62
CA ILE A 74 -12.17 5.91 7.84
C ILE A 74 -11.47 4.56 7.81
N ASP A 75 -10.71 4.31 6.74
CA ASP A 75 -10.01 3.06 6.51
C ASP A 75 -8.81 3.28 5.56
N TYR A 76 -7.91 2.29 5.48
CA TYR A 76 -6.78 2.31 4.55
C TYR A 76 -6.43 0.91 4.04
N LEU A 77 -5.86 0.84 2.84
CA LEU A 77 -5.44 -0.40 2.20
C LEU A 77 -4.08 -0.23 1.51
N VAL A 78 -3.09 -1.04 1.91
CA VAL A 78 -1.82 -1.13 1.19
C VAL A 78 -2.04 -1.92 -0.10
N CYS A 79 -2.15 -1.20 -1.21
CA CYS A 79 -2.50 -1.79 -2.50
C CYS A 79 -1.26 -2.19 -3.32
N TYR A 80 -0.10 -1.63 -3.02
CA TYR A 80 1.17 -2.02 -3.64
C TYR A 80 2.26 -2.05 -2.60
N TYR A 81 3.16 -3.01 -2.71
CA TYR A 81 4.46 -2.91 -2.09
C TYR A 81 5.52 -3.67 -2.89
N TYR A 82 6.76 -3.22 -2.74
CA TYR A 82 7.95 -3.93 -3.16
C TYR A 82 8.97 -3.87 -2.02
N VAL A 83 9.31 -5.03 -1.47
CA VAL A 83 10.33 -5.17 -0.42
C VAL A 83 11.66 -5.44 -1.08
N TYR A 84 12.59 -4.49 -1.00
CA TYR A 84 13.94 -4.63 -1.58
C TYR A 84 14.83 -5.42 -0.63
N ARG A 85 15.03 -6.72 -0.89
CA ARG A 85 16.11 -7.52 -0.28
C ARG A 85 17.15 -7.84 -1.34
N LEU A 86 18.28 -8.40 -0.92
CA LEU A 86 19.43 -8.62 -1.82
C LEU A 86 19.17 -9.75 -2.83
N TYR A 87 18.57 -10.85 -2.38
CA TYR A 87 18.38 -12.08 -3.16
C TYR A 87 16.92 -12.45 -3.40
N GLU A 88 16.00 -11.72 -2.77
CA GLU A 88 14.57 -12.03 -2.80
C GLU A 88 13.73 -10.75 -2.67
N SER A 89 12.45 -10.85 -3.02
CA SER A 89 11.48 -9.78 -2.86
C SER A 89 10.11 -10.34 -2.53
N ALA A 90 9.45 -9.67 -1.57
CA ALA A 90 8.02 -9.79 -1.41
C ALA A 90 7.36 -8.66 -2.19
N GLU A 91 6.41 -9.01 -3.05
CA GLU A 91 5.81 -8.08 -4.00
C GLU A 91 4.29 -8.14 -3.93
N ARG A 92 3.65 -6.98 -4.05
CA ARG A 92 2.21 -6.87 -4.24
C ARG A 92 1.91 -5.89 -5.35
N TYR A 93 1.12 -6.36 -6.31
CA TYR A 93 0.55 -5.56 -7.36
C TYR A 93 -0.96 -5.39 -7.15
N PHE A 94 -1.53 -4.39 -7.79
CA PHE A 94 -2.98 -4.18 -7.79
C PHE A 94 -3.49 -3.64 -9.10
N TYR A 95 -4.78 -3.84 -9.30
CA TYR A 95 -5.58 -3.08 -10.25
C TYR A 95 -6.92 -2.72 -9.63
N ILE A 96 -7.55 -1.66 -10.14
CA ILE A 96 -8.89 -1.23 -9.77
C ILE A 96 -9.75 -1.36 -11.02
N ASP A 97 -10.83 -2.14 -10.93
CA ASP A 97 -11.76 -2.30 -12.04
C ASP A 97 -12.77 -1.13 -12.13
N ASN A 98 -13.61 -1.15 -13.18
CA ASN A 98 -14.65 -0.12 -13.37
C ASN A 98 -15.73 -0.14 -12.27
N ASN A 99 -15.87 -1.25 -11.55
CA ASN A 99 -16.78 -1.41 -10.42
C ASN A 99 -16.14 -0.97 -9.09
N LYS A 100 -14.93 -0.39 -9.16
CA LYS A 100 -14.13 0.05 -8.00
C LYS A 100 -13.72 -1.10 -7.08
N ASN A 101 -13.71 -2.33 -7.58
CA ASN A 101 -13.11 -3.45 -6.87
C ASN A 101 -11.59 -3.37 -7.03
N ILE A 102 -10.89 -3.55 -5.92
CA ILE A 102 -9.44 -3.50 -5.84
C ILE A 102 -8.96 -4.93 -5.70
N THR A 103 -8.29 -5.44 -6.72
CA THR A 103 -7.68 -6.77 -6.63
C THR A 103 -6.21 -6.61 -6.28
N LEU A 104 -5.77 -7.31 -5.22
CA LEU A 104 -4.39 -7.41 -4.81
C LEU A 104 -3.86 -8.78 -5.21
N VAL A 105 -2.64 -8.80 -5.76
CA VAL A 105 -1.96 -10.03 -6.16
C VAL A 105 -0.58 -10.04 -5.53
N ASN A 106 -0.29 -11.08 -4.75
CA ASN A 106 0.96 -11.21 -4.02
C ASN A 106 1.89 -12.19 -4.74
N PHE A 107 3.17 -11.86 -4.76
CA PHE A 107 4.23 -12.70 -5.27
C PHE A 107 5.40 -12.71 -4.29
N TYR A 108 6.18 -13.77 -4.41
CA TYR A 108 7.49 -13.88 -3.80
C TYR A 108 8.47 -14.23 -4.91
N THR A 109 9.56 -13.49 -5.03
CA THR A 109 10.62 -13.75 -5.99
C THR A 109 11.90 -14.04 -5.23
N ASP A 110 12.64 -15.07 -5.62
CA ASP A 110 14.01 -15.32 -5.20
C ASP A 110 14.96 -15.33 -6.41
N GLU A 111 16.20 -15.81 -6.24
CA GLU A 111 17.20 -15.86 -7.31
C GLU A 111 16.79 -16.78 -8.49
N LEU A 112 15.88 -17.72 -8.28
CA LEU A 112 15.55 -18.78 -9.22
C LEU A 112 14.20 -18.55 -9.88
N GLU A 113 13.19 -18.14 -9.10
CA GLU A 113 11.83 -18.04 -9.61
C GLU A 113 10.95 -17.02 -8.89
N THR A 114 9.79 -16.75 -9.51
CA THR A 114 8.70 -15.97 -8.93
C THR A 114 7.50 -16.88 -8.67
N THR A 115 7.11 -16.97 -7.41
CA THR A 115 5.97 -17.75 -6.94
C THR A 115 4.76 -16.86 -6.67
N PHE A 116 3.59 -17.25 -7.20
CA PHE A 116 2.31 -16.66 -6.85
C PHE A 116 1.91 -17.04 -5.42
N GLN A 117 1.72 -16.04 -4.55
CA GLN A 117 1.40 -16.22 -3.13
C GLN A 117 -0.10 -16.06 -2.82
N GLY A 118 -0.90 -15.68 -3.82
CA GLY A 118 -2.34 -15.53 -3.65
C GLY A 118 -2.88 -14.23 -4.20
N ARG A 119 -4.21 -14.14 -4.19
CA ARG A 119 -4.98 -12.99 -4.64
C ARG A 119 -6.10 -12.75 -3.65
N CYS A 120 -6.38 -11.48 -3.36
CA CYS A 120 -7.58 -11.08 -2.64
C CYS A 120 -8.22 -9.87 -3.30
N THR A 121 -9.54 -9.77 -3.22
CA THR A 121 -10.30 -8.66 -3.80
C THR A 121 -11.04 -7.93 -2.70
N TYR A 122 -10.96 -6.61 -2.75
CA TYR A 122 -11.67 -5.70 -1.87
C TYR A 122 -12.70 -4.90 -2.65
N HIS A 123 -13.83 -4.65 -2.03
CA HIS A 123 -14.78 -3.63 -2.45
C HIS A 123 -14.75 -2.46 -1.46
N ILE A 124 -14.87 -1.22 -1.94
CA ILE A 124 -15.03 -0.07 -1.05
C ILE A 124 -16.53 0.08 -0.78
N GLY A 125 -16.96 -0.30 0.43
CA GLY A 125 -18.35 -0.16 0.84
C GLY A 125 -18.81 1.30 0.90
N GLU A 126 -20.13 1.51 0.96
CA GLU A 126 -20.73 2.86 0.94
C GLU A 126 -20.23 3.79 2.05
N GLN A 127 -19.81 3.22 3.18
CA GLN A 127 -19.24 3.94 4.32
C GLN A 127 -17.73 4.21 4.19
N GLY A 128 -17.12 3.85 3.06
CA GLY A 128 -15.69 4.04 2.79
C GLY A 128 -14.77 2.97 3.37
N ARG A 129 -15.29 1.85 3.89
CA ARG A 129 -14.44 0.73 4.37
C ARG A 129 -14.03 -0.20 3.24
N PHE A 130 -12.81 -0.73 3.30
CA PHE A 130 -12.35 -1.78 2.39
C PHE A 130 -12.82 -3.15 2.91
N ILE A 131 -13.73 -3.79 2.18
CA ILE A 131 -14.37 -5.04 2.57
C ILE A 131 -13.84 -6.16 1.67
N ILE A 132 -13.30 -7.23 2.26
CA ILE A 132 -12.85 -8.41 1.53
C ILE A 132 -14.08 -9.11 0.93
N ILE A 133 -14.00 -9.46 -0.36
CA ILE A 133 -15.08 -10.16 -1.08
C ILE A 133 -14.63 -11.48 -1.72
N SER A 134 -13.32 -11.72 -1.86
CA SER A 134 -12.74 -12.99 -2.33
C SER A 134 -11.29 -13.11 -1.96
#